data_AF-A0A9Q0R8R9-F1
#
_entry.id   AF-A0A9Q0R8R9-F1
#
_cell.length_a   1.000
_cell.length_b   1.000
_cell.length_c   1.000
_cell.angle_alpha   90.00
_cell.angle_beta   90.00
_cell.angle_gamma   90.00
#
_symmetry.space_group_name_H-M   'P 1'
#
loop_
_entity.id
_entity.type
_entity.pdbx_description
1 polymer ?
#
loop_
_entity_poly.entity_id
_entity_poly.type
_entity_poly.pdbx_seq_one_letter_code
_entity_poly.pdbx_strand_id
1 'polypeptide(L)' 'MENTVNNTFQSYKEKITEFMKEAIESTLQSEPYNHNRASKWTNFVIDKILEKLLQLNLSYQYIGEFLFIFN' A
#
# COMPACT_ATOMS: atom_id res chain seq x y z
N MET A 1 24.22 -2.35 17.99
CA MET A 1 23.21 -3.25 17.40
C MET A 1 21.87 -2.56 17.15
N GLU A 2 21.46 -1.55 17.94
CA GLU A 2 20.22 -0.77 17.68
C GLU A 2 20.21 0.00 16.35
N ASN A 3 21.35 0.58 15.93
CA ASN A 3 21.42 1.38 14.71
C ASN A 3 21.22 0.58 13.41
N THR A 4 21.46 -0.72 13.41
CA THR A 4 21.25 -1.58 12.22
C THR A 4 19.78 -1.95 12.08
N VAL A 5 19.11 -2.28 13.18
CA VAL A 5 17.67 -2.62 13.20
C VAL A 5 16.81 -1.42 12.79
N ASN A 6 17.12 -0.22 13.31
CA ASN A 6 16.39 1.00 12.96
C ASN A 6 16.50 1.35 11.47
N ASN A 7 17.69 1.21 10.88
CA ASN A 7 17.87 1.44 9.44
C ASN A 7 17.12 0.42 8.58
N THR A 8 17.01 -0.82 9.05
CA THR A 8 16.29 -1.87 8.30
C THR A 8 14.78 -1.59 8.30
N PHE A 9 14.21 -1.20 9.45
CA PHE A 9 12.78 -0.82 9.55
C PHE A 9 12.45 0.42 8.70
N GLN A 10 13.30 1.44 8.70
CA GLN A 10 13.12 2.62 7.84
C GLN A 10 13.18 2.26 6.34
N SER A 11 14.10 1.38 5.94
CA SER A 11 14.16 0.90 4.55
C SER A 11 12.89 0.15 4.14
N TYR A 12 12.29 -0.65 5.02
CA TYR A 12 10.99 -1.29 4.74
C TYR A 12 9.87 -0.28 4.63
N LYS A 13 9.85 0.75 5.49
CA LYS A 13 8.85 1.83 5.42
C LYS A 13 8.89 2.56 4.08
N GLU A 14 10.08 2.90 3.60
CA GLU A 14 10.27 3.56 2.30
C GLU A 14 9.77 2.67 1.15
N LYS A 15 10.19 1.40 1.13
CA LYS A 15 9.74 0.41 0.13
C LYS A 15 8.23 0.21 0.13
N ILE A 16 7.65 0.08 1.32
CA ILE A 16 6.20 -0.09 1.47
C ILE A 16 5.47 1.18 0.97
N THR A 17 6.01 2.38 1.24
CA THR A 17 5.44 3.65 0.78
C THR A 17 5.50 3.79 -0.75
N GLU A 18 6.64 3.47 -1.35
CA GLU A 18 6.82 3.48 -2.81
C GLU A 18 5.85 2.52 -3.49
N PHE A 19 5.77 1.31 -2.95
CA PHE A 19 4.88 0.28 -3.44
C PHE A 19 3.39 0.65 -3.30
N MET A 20 2.98 1.30 -2.19
CA MET A 20 1.62 1.82 -2.05
C MET A 20 1.29 2.86 -3.13
N LYS A 21 2.23 3.77 -3.44
CA LYS A 21 2.04 4.77 -4.49
C LYS A 21 1.86 4.13 -5.85
N GLU A 22 2.70 3.16 -6.21
CA GLU A 22 2.57 2.42 -7.46
C GLU A 22 1.23 1.67 -7.57
N ALA A 23 0.77 1.05 -6.48
CA ALA A 23 -0.51 0.35 -6.45
C ALA A 23 -1.70 1.29 -6.67
N ILE A 24 -1.67 2.49 -6.07
CA ILE A 24 -2.67 3.53 -6.23
C ILE A 24 -2.62 4.09 -7.66
N GLU A 25 -1.45 4.50 -8.14
CA GLU A 25 -1.27 5.06 -9.48
C GLU A 25 -1.70 4.07 -10.56
N SER A 26 -1.26 2.81 -10.49
CA SER A 26 -1.66 1.78 -11.44
C SER A 26 -3.15 1.43 -11.42
N THR A 27 -3.88 1.81 -10.37
CA THR A 27 -5.32 1.55 -10.26
C THR A 27 -6.15 2.75 -10.69
N LEU A 28 -5.69 3.97 -10.42
CA LEU A 28 -6.45 5.20 -10.63
C LEU A 28 -6.04 5.99 -11.88
N GLN A 29 -4.80 5.85 -12.40
CA GLN A 29 -4.29 6.68 -13.49
C GLN A 29 -5.09 6.57 -14.80
N SER A 30 -5.73 5.45 -15.06
CA SER A 30 -6.34 5.18 -16.37
C SER A 30 -7.81 5.56 -16.47
N GLU A 31 -8.48 5.93 -15.38
CA GLU A 31 -9.92 6.19 -15.40
C GLU A 31 -10.30 7.49 -14.69
N PRO A 32 -11.20 8.32 -15.27
CA PRO A 32 -11.73 9.48 -14.59
C PRO A 32 -12.49 9.04 -13.33
N TYR A 33 -12.47 9.88 -12.30
CA TYR A 33 -13.12 9.57 -11.03
C TYR A 33 -14.58 9.12 -11.24
N ASN A 34 -14.91 7.98 -10.64
CA ASN A 34 -16.24 7.39 -10.69
C ASN A 34 -16.60 6.86 -9.30
N HIS A 35 -17.59 7.50 -8.67
CA HIS A 35 -18.02 7.15 -7.32
C HIS A 35 -18.43 5.68 -7.16
N ASN A 36 -19.09 5.09 -8.15
CA ASN A 36 -19.49 3.68 -8.13
C ASN A 36 -18.30 2.72 -8.25
N ARG A 37 -17.16 3.19 -8.76
CA ARG A 37 -15.92 2.43 -8.87
C ARG A 37 -14.95 2.69 -7.73
N ALA A 38 -15.11 3.80 -7.00
CA ALA A 38 -14.24 4.15 -5.87
C ALA A 38 -14.07 2.99 -4.89
N SER A 39 -15.18 2.35 -4.45
CA SER A 39 -15.11 1.19 -3.56
C SER A 39 -14.39 -0.02 -4.19
N LYS A 40 -14.54 -0.26 -5.49
CA LYS A 40 -13.84 -1.34 -6.19
C LYS A 40 -12.34 -1.05 -6.35
N TRP A 41 -11.98 0.20 -6.65
CA TRP A 41 -10.58 0.64 -6.72
C TRP A 41 -9.92 0.53 -5.34
N THR A 42 -10.61 0.89 -4.27
CA THR A 42 -10.13 0.68 -2.89
C THR A 42 -9.77 -0.77 -2.66
N ASN A 43 -10.68 -1.69 -2.94
CA ASN A 43 -10.43 -3.12 -2.74
C ASN A 43 -9.26 -3.62 -3.61
N PHE A 44 -9.18 -3.19 -4.87
CA PHE A 44 -8.10 -3.59 -5.78
C PHE A 44 -6.73 -3.06 -5.35
N VAL A 45 -6.67 -1.82 -4.83
CA VAL A 45 -5.45 -1.24 -4.25
C VAL A 45 -5.04 -2.03 -3.01
N ILE A 46 -6.01 -2.36 -2.13
CA ILE A 46 -5.75 -3.17 -0.91
C ILE A 46 -5.21 -4.56 -1.29
N ASP A 47 -5.84 -5.25 -2.23
CA ASP A 47 -5.43 -6.60 -2.64
C ASP A 47 -4.01 -6.60 -3.22
N LYS A 48 -3.71 -5.65 -4.12
CA LYS A 48 -2.35 -5.46 -4.62
C LYS A 48 -1.39 -5.24 -3.46
N ILE A 49 -1.77 -4.39 -2.50
CA ILE A 49 -0.91 -4.03 -1.39
C ILE A 49 -0.60 -5.23 -0.50
N LEU A 50 -1.63 -6.00 -0.17
CA LEU A 50 -1.52 -7.22 0.60
C LEU A 50 -0.66 -8.27 -0.11
N GLU A 51 -0.81 -8.48 -1.41
CA GLU A 51 -0.02 -9.45 -2.17
C GLU A 51 1.49 -9.20 -2.03
N LYS A 52 1.90 -7.93 -2.10
CA LYS A 52 3.31 -7.54 -2.02
C LYS A 52 3.83 -7.48 -0.58
N LEU A 53 2.98 -7.15 0.38
CA LEU A 53 3.30 -7.29 1.81
C LEU A 53 3.53 -8.76 2.18
N LEU A 54 2.73 -9.68 1.64
CA LEU A 54 2.94 -11.13 1.82
C LEU A 54 4.26 -11.60 1.18
N GLN A 55 4.65 -11.07 0.02
CA GLN A 55 5.93 -11.35 -0.62
C GLN A 55 7.15 -10.88 0.19
N LEU A 56 7.00 -9.86 1.03
CA LEU A 56 8.08 -9.39 1.91
C LEU A 56 8.42 -10.40 3.02
N ASN A 57 7.57 -11.41 3.24
CA ASN A 57 7.80 -12.58 4.09
C ASN A 57 8.41 -12.26 5.47
N LEU A 58 8.10 -11.08 6.02
CA LEU A 58 8.47 -10.77 7.39
C LEU A 58 7.39 -11.35 8.30
N SER A 59 7.82 -12.05 9.36
CA SER A 59 6.98 -12.63 10.40
C SER A 59 6.33 -11.57 11.31
N TYR A 60 5.63 -10.59 10.73
CA TYR A 60 4.89 -9.54 11.43
C TYR A 60 3.42 -9.56 11.00
N GLN A 61 2.53 -9.19 11.93
CA GLN A 61 1.12 -9.03 11.65
C GLN A 61 0.89 -7.66 10.99
N TYR A 62 0.42 -7.65 9.74
CA TYR A 62 0.12 -6.42 9.01
C TYR A 62 -1.36 -6.04 9.18
N ILE A 63 -1.63 -4.82 9.63
CA ILE A 63 -2.98 -4.22 9.67
C ILE A 63 -2.92 -2.93 8.85
N GLY A 64 -3.70 -2.83 7.78
CA GLY A 64 -3.76 -1.66 6.90
C GLY A 64 -5.17 -1.07 6.87
N GLU A 65 -5.28 0.25 7.05
CA GLU A 65 -6.54 1.01 6.95
C GLU A 65 -6.41 2.03 5.81
N PHE A 66 -7.35 2.03 4.86
CA PHE A 66 -7.39 2.94 3.71
C PHE A 66 -8.66 3.78 3.75
N LEU A 67 -8.52 5.10 3.79
CA LEU A 67 -9.62 6.07 3.78
C LEU A 67 -9.50 6.99 2.56
N PHE A 68 -10.49 6.94 1.66
CA PHE A 68 -10.62 7.90 0.57
C PHE A 68 -11.50 9.06 1.02
N ILE A 69 -10.93 10.25 1.12
CA ILE A 69 -11.66 11.49 1.42
C ILE A 69 -11.83 12.24 0.09
N PHE A 70 -13.07 12.35 -0.38
CA PHE A 70 -13.44 13.18 -1.54
C PHE A 70 -14.00 14.50 -1.01
N ASN A 71 -13.48 15.63 -1.52
CA ASN A 71 -13.93 16.99 -1.21
C ASN A 71 -14.74 17.55 -2.39
#